data_AF-A0A1R3VN21-F1
#
_entry.id   AF-A0A1R3VN21-F1
#
_cell.length_a   1.000
_cell.length_b   1.000
_cell.length_c   1.000
_cell.angle_alpha   90.00
_cell.angle_beta   90.00
_cell.angle_gamma   90.00
#
_symmetry.space_group_name_H-M   'P 1'
#
loop_
_entity.id
_entity.type
_entity.pdbx_description
1 polymer ?
#
loop_
_entity_poly.entity_id
_entity_poly.type
_entity_poly.pdbx_seq_one_letter_code
_entity_poly.pdbx_strand_id
1 'polypeptide(L)'
;MNNATPPTSLISDAEWGEHKAHLTALAERAQRYAGMIFVVTFAGYGAAIWSWWQGSTWLAIIIATCAYLFFRQFRRFSLRLALRRVSEQPVARPAADKIEALLEQHGPEAVMAAIQARLTS
;
A
#
# COMPACT_ATOMS: atom_id res chain seq x y z
N MET A 1 -22.22 -18.10 -3.22
CA MET A 1 -21.42 -17.63 -4.36
C MET A 1 -21.21 -16.13 -4.18
N ASN A 2 -20.01 -15.73 -3.71
CA ASN A 2 -19.66 -14.32 -3.54
C ASN A 2 -19.31 -13.75 -4.92
N ASN A 3 -20.16 -12.86 -5.44
CA ASN A 3 -19.82 -12.02 -6.59
C ASN A 3 -18.73 -11.03 -6.15
N ALA A 4 -17.47 -11.44 -6.24
CA ALA A 4 -16.35 -10.53 -6.15
C ALA A 4 -16.40 -9.65 -7.41
N THR A 5 -16.94 -8.43 -7.27
CA THR A 5 -16.85 -7.38 -8.28
C THR A 5 -15.39 -7.26 -8.71
N PRO A 6 -15.09 -7.30 -10.03
CA PRO A 6 -13.73 -7.15 -10.48
C PRO A 6 -13.20 -5.79 -10.01
N PRO A 7 -11.94 -5.72 -9.57
CA PRO A 7 -11.38 -4.54 -8.93
C PRO A 7 -11.38 -3.30 -9.86
N THR A 8 -11.49 -3.50 -11.17
CA THR A 8 -11.65 -2.45 -12.18
C THR A 8 -12.97 -1.67 -12.11
N SER A 9 -14.04 -2.18 -11.50
CA SER A 9 -15.34 -1.48 -11.46
C SER A 9 -15.48 -0.47 -10.30
N LEU A 10 -14.45 -0.27 -9.49
CA LEU A 10 -14.52 0.55 -8.27
C LEU A 10 -14.29 2.06 -8.50
N ILE A 11 -13.71 2.44 -9.65
CA ILE A 11 -13.48 3.84 -10.05
C ILE A 11 -14.21 4.07 -11.38
N SER A 12 -14.77 5.24 -11.64
CA SER A 12 -15.43 5.54 -12.93
C SER A 12 -14.42 5.98 -14.00
N ASP A 13 -14.66 5.66 -15.28
CA ASP A 13 -13.80 6.09 -16.40
C ASP A 13 -13.77 7.61 -16.58
N ALA A 14 -14.87 8.29 -16.24
CA ALA A 14 -14.95 9.75 -16.25
C ALA A 14 -14.07 10.38 -15.15
N GLU A 15 -14.04 9.77 -13.96
CA GLU A 15 -13.20 10.22 -12.83
C GLU A 15 -11.72 9.96 -13.09
N TRP A 16 -11.39 8.87 -13.79
CA TRP A 16 -10.02 8.55 -14.22
C TRP A 16 -9.47 9.60 -15.18
N GLY A 17 -10.25 10.00 -16.19
CA GLY A 17 -9.82 11.00 -17.18
C GLY A 17 -9.49 12.36 -16.57
N GLU A 18 -10.27 12.81 -15.60
CA GLU A 18 -10.12 14.11 -14.95
C GLU A 18 -8.96 14.16 -13.94
N HIS A 19 -8.66 13.04 -13.25
CA HIS A 19 -7.68 13.00 -12.15
C HIS A 19 -6.43 12.16 -12.45
N LYS A 20 -6.27 11.68 -13.69
CA LYS A 20 -5.20 10.76 -14.10
C LYS A 20 -3.83 11.20 -13.63
N ALA A 21 -3.45 12.46 -13.85
CA ALA A 21 -2.13 12.98 -13.50
C ALA A 21 -1.85 12.91 -11.98
N HIS A 22 -2.86 13.20 -11.16
CA HIS A 22 -2.72 13.18 -9.69
C HIS A 22 -2.72 11.76 -9.14
N LEU A 23 -3.54 10.87 -9.69
CA LEU A 23 -3.55 9.45 -9.33
C LEU A 23 -2.27 8.72 -9.76
N THR A 24 -1.67 9.10 -10.88
CA THR A 24 -0.39 8.55 -11.36
C THR A 24 0.76 8.99 -10.44
N ALA A 25 0.84 10.28 -10.09
CA ALA A 25 1.84 10.79 -9.16
C ALA A 25 1.70 10.21 -7.74
N LEU A 26 0.48 9.83 -7.35
CA LEU A 26 0.21 9.10 -6.12
C LEU A 26 0.78 7.69 -6.18
N ALA A 27 0.47 6.96 -7.26
CA ALA A 27 0.91 5.59 -7.46
C ALA A 27 2.45 5.48 -7.51
N GLU A 28 3.12 6.38 -8.23
CA GLU A 28 4.59 6.43 -8.29
C GLU A 28 5.22 6.66 -6.91
N ARG A 29 4.69 7.60 -6.13
CA ARG A 29 5.19 7.86 -4.78
C ARG A 29 4.91 6.69 -3.85
N ALA A 30 3.72 6.10 -3.90
CA ALA A 30 3.37 4.92 -3.13
C ALA A 30 4.29 3.74 -3.45
N GLN A 31 4.61 3.51 -4.73
CA GLN A 31 5.58 2.51 -5.16
C GLN A 31 6.99 2.79 -4.64
N ARG A 32 7.43 4.05 -4.66
CA ARG A 32 8.76 4.43 -4.14
C ARG A 32 8.89 4.15 -2.64
N TYR A 33 7.86 4.49 -1.86
CA TYR A 33 7.80 4.15 -0.43
C TYR A 33 7.70 2.64 -0.20
N ALA A 34 6.89 1.93 -0.98
CA ALA A 34 6.79 0.47 -0.90
C ALA A 34 8.14 -0.19 -1.17
N GLY A 35 8.91 0.30 -2.15
CA GLY A 35 10.27 -0.17 -2.44
C GLY A 35 11.24 0.09 -1.28
N MET A 36 11.22 1.28 -0.67
CA MET A 36 12.06 1.56 0.50
C MET A 36 11.70 0.65 1.69
N ILE A 37 10.41 0.47 1.97
CA ILE A 37 9.94 -0.43 3.03
C ILE A 37 10.39 -1.86 2.74
N PHE A 38 10.28 -2.31 1.49
CA PHE A 38 10.75 -3.62 1.07
C PHE A 38 12.24 -3.82 1.35
N VAL A 39 13.09 -2.86 0.97
CA VAL A 39 14.54 -2.92 1.21
C VAL A 39 14.86 -2.98 2.71
N VAL A 40 14.21 -2.14 3.52
CA VAL A 40 14.41 -2.11 4.98
C VAL A 40 13.96 -3.42 5.62
N THR A 41 12.80 -3.94 5.24
CA THR A 41 12.29 -5.23 5.73
C THR A 41 13.21 -6.38 5.32
N PHE A 42 13.72 -6.37 4.09
CA PHE A 42 14.65 -7.39 3.61
C PHE A 42 15.97 -7.37 4.39
N ALA A 43 16.51 -6.18 4.66
CA ALA A 43 17.68 -6.03 5.54
C ALA A 43 17.39 -6.54 6.96
N GLY A 44 16.20 -6.27 7.50
CA GLY A 44 15.75 -6.79 8.80
C GLY A 44 15.71 -8.32 8.85
N TYR A 45 15.16 -8.99 7.83
CA TYR A 45 15.20 -10.45 7.76
C TYR A 45 16.63 -10.99 7.60
N GLY A 46 17.48 -10.32 6.83
CA GLY A 46 18.90 -10.67 6.73
C GLY A 46 19.60 -10.62 8.09
N ALA A 47 19.33 -9.59 8.89
CA ALA A 47 19.83 -9.47 10.26
C ALA A 47 19.28 -10.59 11.17
N ALA A 48 18.02 -10.99 11.01
CA ALA A 48 17.44 -12.10 11.75
C ALA A 48 18.14 -13.43 11.42
N ILE A 49 18.38 -13.72 10.13
CA ILE A 49 19.09 -14.93 9.69
C ILE A 49 20.54 -14.93 10.20
N TRP A 50 21.23 -13.78 10.11
CA TRP A 50 22.57 -13.62 10.69
C TRP A 50 22.56 -13.94 12.19
N SER A 51 21.61 -13.36 12.94
CA SER A 51 21.46 -13.61 14.37
C SER A 51 21.16 -15.08 14.69
N TRP A 52 20.44 -15.77 13.80
CA TRP A 52 20.17 -17.20 13.95
C TRP A 52 21.46 -18.02 13.82
N TRP A 53 22.32 -17.67 12.86
CA TRP A 53 23.63 -18.31 12.67
C TRP A 53 24.59 -18.08 13.84
N GLN A 54 24.46 -16.96 14.56
CA GLN A 54 25.18 -16.69 15.82
C GLN A 54 24.66 -17.52 17.01
N GLY A 55 23.69 -18.41 16.81
CA GLY A 55 23.04 -19.19 17.87
C GLY A 55 22.06 -18.40 18.73
N SER A 56 21.81 -17.13 18.39
CA SER A 56 20.88 -16.25 19.11
C SER A 56 19.46 -16.37 18.55
N THR A 57 18.85 -17.54 18.73
CA THR A 57 17.52 -17.90 18.23
C THR A 57 16.43 -16.91 18.65
N TRP A 58 16.43 -16.50 19.91
CA TRP A 58 15.45 -15.55 20.44
C TRP A 58 15.59 -14.17 19.80
N LEU A 59 16.81 -13.69 19.63
CA LEU A 59 17.07 -12.40 18.98
C LEU A 59 16.64 -12.44 17.51
N ALA A 60 16.90 -13.55 16.81
CA ALA A 60 16.45 -13.75 15.44
C ALA A 60 14.92 -13.70 15.31
N ILE A 61 14.19 -14.35 16.22
CA ILE A 61 12.72 -14.33 16.24
C ILE A 61 12.21 -12.90 16.47
N ILE A 62 12.78 -12.18 17.45
CA ILE A 62 12.39 -10.79 17.73
C ILE A 62 12.62 -9.91 16.49
N ILE A 63 13.79 -9.98 15.87
CA ILE A 63 14.12 -9.18 14.68
C ILE A 63 13.17 -9.52 13.53
N ALA A 64 12.90 -10.81 13.29
CA ALA A 64 11.97 -11.24 12.25
C ALA A 64 10.53 -10.75 12.51
N THR A 65 10.06 -10.81 13.75
CA THR A 65 8.74 -10.29 14.13
C THR A 65 8.70 -8.76 13.98
N CYS A 66 9.72 -8.04 14.42
CA CYS A 66 9.81 -6.59 14.25
C CYS A 66 9.83 -6.20 12.77
N ALA A 67 10.60 -6.89 11.92
CA ALA A 67 10.63 -6.66 10.48
C ALA A 67 9.26 -6.91 9.84
N TYR A 68 8.57 -7.98 10.24
CA TYR A 68 7.21 -8.29 9.79
C TYR A 68 6.19 -7.22 10.20
N LEU A 69 6.21 -6.81 11.48
CA LEU A 69 5.30 -5.79 11.99
C LEU A 69 5.58 -4.42 11.35
N PHE A 70 6.86 -4.08 11.16
CA PHE A 70 7.26 -2.87 10.45
C PHE A 70 6.71 -2.87 9.03
N PHE A 71 6.92 -3.95 8.27
CA PHE A 71 6.38 -4.11 6.92
C PHE A 71 4.85 -3.96 6.91
N ARG A 72 4.17 -4.65 7.82
CA ARG A 72 2.71 -4.65 7.92
C ARG A 72 2.15 -3.27 8.28
N GLN A 73 2.74 -2.58 9.24
CA GLN A 73 2.28 -1.28 9.72
C GLN A 73 2.57 -0.17 8.70
N PHE A 74 3.79 -0.14 8.17
CA PHE A 74 4.19 0.88 7.21
C PHE A 74 3.43 0.76 5.88
N ARG A 75 3.10 -0.45 5.42
CA ARG A 75 2.33 -0.62 4.18
C ARG A 75 0.90 -0.06 4.31
N ARG A 76 0.26 -0.21 5.47
CA ARG A 76 -1.03 0.43 5.77
C ARG A 76 -0.90 1.94 5.93
N PHE A 77 0.15 2.40 6.60
CA PHE A 77 0.38 3.82 6.88
C PHE A 77 0.70 4.62 5.60
N SER A 78 1.52 4.05 4.70
CA SER A 78 1.89 4.67 3.42
C SER A 78 0.67 4.97 2.56
N LEU A 79 -0.29 4.04 2.54
CA LEU A 79 -1.56 4.19 1.83
C LEU A 79 -2.44 5.31 2.41
N ARG A 80 -2.59 5.34 3.74
CA ARG A 80 -3.34 6.42 4.41
C ARG A 80 -2.68 7.78 4.23
N LEU A 81 -1.34 7.84 4.28
CA LEU A 81 -0.59 9.06 4.05
C LEU A 81 -0.74 9.54 2.60
N ALA A 82 -0.72 8.60 1.65
CA ALA A 82 -0.96 8.87 0.24
C ALA A 82 -2.37 9.46 0.05
N LEU A 83 -3.42 8.82 0.58
CA LEU A 83 -4.79 9.34 0.52
C LEU A 83 -4.94 10.72 1.14
N ARG A 84 -4.37 10.94 2.33
CA ARG A 84 -4.46 12.22 3.04
C ARG A 84 -3.89 13.38 2.23
N ARG A 85 -2.83 13.12 1.46
CA ARG A 85 -2.25 14.12 0.54
C ARG A 85 -3.10 14.39 -0.70
N VAL A 86 -3.92 13.44 -1.12
CA VAL A 86 -4.86 13.61 -2.24
C VAL A 86 -6.10 14.36 -1.77
N SER A 87 -6.60 14.08 -0.56
CA SER A 87 -7.75 14.80 0.03
C SER A 87 -7.44 16.26 0.42
N GLU A 88 -6.17 16.64 0.49
CA GLU A 88 -5.74 18.04 0.59
C GLU A 88 -5.98 18.83 -0.70
N GLN A 89 -6.15 18.16 -1.86
CA GLN A 89 -6.50 18.82 -3.11
C GLN A 89 -8.04 18.88 -3.26
N PRO A 90 -8.64 20.08 -3.32
CA PRO A 90 -10.10 20.21 -3.34
C PRO A 90 -10.76 19.54 -4.55
N VAL A 91 -10.02 19.45 -5.67
CA VAL A 91 -10.46 18.76 -6.90
C VAL A 91 -10.50 17.25 -6.71
N ALA A 92 -9.54 16.67 -5.98
CA ALA A 92 -9.43 15.21 -5.79
C ALA A 92 -10.11 14.66 -4.52
N ARG A 93 -10.69 15.53 -3.68
CA ARG A 93 -11.45 15.14 -2.48
C ARG A 93 -12.54 14.09 -2.70
N PRO A 94 -13.48 14.24 -3.65
CA PRO A 94 -14.55 13.24 -3.82
C PRO A 94 -14.02 11.87 -4.25
N ALA A 95 -12.92 11.82 -5.00
CA ALA A 95 -12.24 10.58 -5.33
C ALA A 95 -11.50 10.00 -4.11
N ALA A 96 -10.85 10.84 -3.29
CA ALA A 96 -10.18 10.42 -2.07
C ALA A 96 -11.15 9.84 -1.03
N ASP A 97 -12.31 10.46 -0.82
CA ASP A 97 -13.33 10.01 0.13
C ASP A 97 -13.90 8.62 -0.27
N LYS A 98 -14.12 8.40 -1.57
CA LYS A 98 -14.53 7.08 -2.09
C LYS A 98 -13.45 6.03 -1.90
N ILE A 99 -12.19 6.36 -2.20
CA ILE A 99 -11.06 5.44 -2.00
C ILE A 99 -10.90 5.13 -0.50
N GLU A 100 -11.13 6.10 0.39
CA GLU A 100 -11.09 5.90 1.84
C GLU A 100 -12.18 4.94 2.30
N ALA A 101 -13.43 5.12 1.84
CA ALA A 101 -14.53 4.20 2.11
C ALA A 101 -14.25 2.77 1.60
N LEU A 102 -13.64 2.63 0.42
CA LEU A 102 -13.24 1.34 -0.14
C LEU A 102 -12.10 0.68 0.65
N LEU A 103 -11.18 1.48 1.18
CA LEU A 103 -10.11 1.02 2.06
C LEU A 103 -10.65 0.45 3.37
N GLU A 104 -11.70 1.07 3.91
CA GLU A 104 -12.38 0.58 5.11
C GLU A 104 -13.16 -0.72 4.84
N GLN A 105 -13.80 -0.85 3.68
CA GLN A 105 -14.60 -2.04 3.34
C GLN A 105 -13.79 -3.26 2.89
N HIS A 106 -12.79 -3.06 2.03
CA HIS A 106 -12.10 -4.18 1.34
C HIS A 106 -10.65 -4.36 1.78
N GLY A 107 -10.12 -3.42 2.55
CA GLY A 107 -8.73 -3.43 2.99
C GLY A 107 -7.75 -2.93 1.91
N PRO A 108 -6.57 -2.48 2.36
CA PRO A 108 -5.62 -1.74 1.52
C PRO A 108 -5.04 -2.51 0.33
N GLU A 109 -4.92 -3.84 0.44
CA GLU A 109 -4.35 -4.66 -0.65
C GLU A 109 -5.29 -4.76 -1.85
N ALA A 110 -6.59 -4.98 -1.61
CA ALA A 110 -7.59 -5.09 -2.67
C ALA A 110 -7.76 -3.77 -3.44
N VAL A 111 -7.76 -2.65 -2.72
CA VAL A 111 -7.90 -1.30 -3.30
C VAL A 111 -6.66 -0.90 -4.11
N MET A 112 -5.45 -1.19 -3.63
CA MET A 112 -4.23 -0.94 -4.43
C MET A 112 -4.15 -1.82 -5.66
N ALA A 113 -4.52 -3.10 -5.55
CA ALA A 113 -4.54 -4.00 -6.70
C ALA A 113 -5.51 -3.48 -7.78
N ALA A 114 -6.66 -2.93 -7.38
CA ALA A 114 -7.61 -2.27 -8.28
C ALA A 114 -7.04 -1.07 -9.01
N ILE A 115 -6.39 -0.17 -8.27
CA ILE A 115 -5.77 1.03 -8.85
C ILE A 115 -4.66 0.63 -9.83
N GLN A 116 -3.83 -0.34 -9.45
CA GLN A 116 -2.68 -0.75 -10.25
C GLN A 116 -3.06 -1.55 -11.50
N ALA A 117 -4.10 -2.39 -11.41
CA ALA A 117 -4.70 -3.05 -12.57
C ALA A 117 -5.18 -2.04 -13.61
N ARG A 118 -5.75 -0.92 -13.17
CA ARG A 118 -6.24 0.15 -14.05
C ARG A 118 -5.16 1.09 -14.59
N LEU A 119 -4.02 1.19 -13.90
CA LEU A 119 -2.83 1.90 -14.41
C LEU A 119 -2.13 1.16 -15.54
N THR A 120 -2.29 -0.16 -15.60
CA THR A 120 -1.57 -1.04 -16.53
C THR A 120 -2.44 -1.46 -17.73
N SER A 121 -3.77 -1.23 -17.65
CA SER A 121 -4.74 -1.42 -18.74
C SER A 121 -4.83 -0.19 -19.64
#